data_AF-A0A7S0ILI4-F1
#
_entry.id   AF-A0A7S0ILI4-F1
#
_cell.length_a   1.000
_cell.length_b   1.000
_cell.length_c   1.000
_cell.angle_alpha   90.00
_cell.angle_beta   90.00
_cell.angle_gamma   90.00
#
_symmetry.space_group_name_H-M   'P 1'
#
loop_
_entity.id
_entity.type
_entity.pdbx_description
1 polymer ?
#
loop_
_entity_poly.entity_id
_entity_poly.type
_entity_poly.pdbx_seq_one_letter_code
_entity_poly.pdbx_strand_id
1 'polypeptide(L)'
;GGGGGAAVNVKSILRRLFAFQTHPTPGKRLGACVALQRCLAELRQYPQLIEAHALEILETALRSLRLCENDPPRAGAEEAGALLCRAAVRACARHADALCRAPTAISAQRGGAFETLPRLVEWIFARGTARTETRARLESQLAFAALVQRLPGYVSPARWLDGCRDAMGGAAWPFRVNVPQPEREAMLGTKTEDVAGATAWMRNVTASLHWARWALEREVVDLGIIVRGGAGGEEEGEGGNESSGGGG
;
A
#
# COMPACT_ATOMS: atom_id res chain seq x y z
N GLY A 1 32.45 -23.31 33.90
CA GLY A 1 31.06 -22.94 33.58
C GLY A 1 30.98 -21.46 33.33
N GLY A 2 30.16 -21.01 32.37
CA GLY A 2 29.91 -19.58 32.13
C GLY A 2 29.96 -19.12 30.68
N GLY A 3 29.44 -19.89 29.73
CA GLY A 3 29.19 -19.40 28.37
C GLY A 3 27.85 -18.65 28.33
N GLY A 4 27.83 -17.39 28.78
CA GLY A 4 26.69 -16.49 28.66
C GLY A 4 26.45 -16.06 27.22
N GLY A 5 26.10 -17.00 26.34
CA GLY A 5 25.62 -16.67 25.00
C GLY A 5 24.24 -16.04 25.13
N ALA A 6 24.15 -14.71 24.99
CA ALA A 6 22.89 -14.01 24.96
C ALA A 6 22.01 -14.62 23.85
N ALA A 7 21.00 -15.41 24.22
CA ALA A 7 20.03 -15.94 23.28
C ALA A 7 19.33 -14.75 22.62
N VAL A 8 19.74 -14.41 21.40
CA VAL A 8 19.17 -13.27 20.69
C VAL A 8 17.74 -13.63 20.31
N ASN A 9 16.77 -13.02 20.98
CA ASN A 9 15.35 -13.21 20.71
C ASN A 9 15.02 -12.83 19.24
N VAL A 10 14.36 -13.72 18.50
CA VAL A 10 13.92 -13.51 17.10
C VAL A 10 13.20 -12.16 16.93
N LYS A 11 12.34 -11.79 17.88
CA LYS A 11 11.63 -10.50 17.87
C LYS A 11 12.57 -9.29 17.89
N SER A 12 13.70 -9.39 18.60
CA SER A 12 14.73 -8.35 18.66
C SER A 12 15.51 -8.23 17.34
N ILE A 13 15.77 -9.36 16.67
CA ILE A 13 16.42 -9.35 15.35
C ILE A 13 15.49 -8.71 14.32
N LEU A 14 14.24 -9.18 14.23
CA LEU A 14 13.27 -8.67 13.26
C LEU A 14 13.01 -7.16 13.45
N ARG A 15 12.86 -6.68 14.69
CA ARG A 15 12.68 -5.25 14.96
C ARG A 15 13.84 -4.39 14.44
N ARG A 16 15.08 -4.86 14.58
CA ARG A 16 16.26 -4.17 14.03
C ARG A 16 16.24 -4.17 12.50
N LEU A 17 15.84 -5.27 11.88
CA LEU A 17 15.71 -5.35 10.43
C LEU A 17 14.60 -4.42 9.90
N PHE A 18 13.45 -4.31 10.59
CA PHE A 18 12.39 -3.37 10.22
C PHE A 18 12.88 -1.92 10.27
N ALA A 19 13.62 -1.55 11.32
CA ALA A 19 14.23 -0.22 11.41
C ALA A 19 15.20 0.07 10.25
N PHE A 20 15.93 -0.95 9.78
CA PHE A 20 16.81 -0.80 8.61
C PHE A 20 16.06 -0.76 7.27
N GLN A 21 14.92 -1.43 7.13
CA GLN A 21 14.10 -1.35 5.92
C GLN A 21 13.53 0.04 5.65
N THR A 22 13.29 0.84 6.69
CA THR A 22 12.80 2.21 6.57
C THR A 22 13.91 3.25 6.67
N HIS A 23 15.17 2.83 6.65
CA HIS A 23 16.31 3.73 6.76
C HIS A 23 16.49 4.57 5.48
N PRO A 24 16.93 5.84 5.56
CA PRO A 24 17.14 6.69 4.38
C PRO A 24 18.24 6.17 3.43
N THR A 25 19.27 5.51 3.96
CA THR A 25 20.36 4.94 3.15
C THR A 25 19.95 3.65 2.41
N PRO A 26 20.14 3.57 1.08
CA PRO A 26 19.80 2.38 0.27
C PRO A 26 20.50 1.10 0.74
N GLY A 27 21.80 1.17 1.09
CA GLY A 27 22.57 0.00 1.53
C GLY A 27 22.00 -0.69 2.77
N LYS A 28 21.45 0.07 3.73
CA LYS A 28 20.80 -0.50 4.92
C LYS A 28 19.48 -1.18 4.56
N ARG A 29 18.69 -0.56 3.66
CA ARG A 29 17.44 -1.17 3.16
C ARG A 29 17.72 -2.46 2.38
N LEU A 30 18.72 -2.44 1.50
CA LEU A 30 19.17 -3.62 0.76
C LEU A 30 19.55 -4.76 1.71
N GLY A 31 20.46 -4.50 2.66
CA GLY A 31 20.89 -5.52 3.63
C GLY A 31 19.73 -6.07 4.46
N ALA A 32 18.81 -5.19 4.88
CA ALA A 32 17.61 -5.60 5.61
C ALA A 32 16.67 -6.47 4.77
N CYS A 33 16.43 -6.11 3.51
CA CYS A 33 15.56 -6.87 2.61
C CYS A 33 16.12 -8.27 2.33
N VAL A 34 17.42 -8.38 2.08
CA VAL A 34 18.09 -9.67 1.87
C VAL A 34 18.04 -10.52 3.14
N ALA A 35 18.35 -9.94 4.30
CA ALA A 35 18.32 -10.65 5.57
C ALA A 35 16.91 -11.16 5.91
N LEU A 36 15.88 -10.32 5.76
CA LEU A 36 14.49 -10.71 6.00
C LEU A 36 14.00 -11.78 5.04
N GLN A 37 14.46 -11.79 3.79
CA GLN A 37 14.13 -12.86 2.86
C GLN A 37 14.68 -14.21 3.33
N ARG A 38 15.91 -14.22 3.86
CA ARG A 38 16.51 -15.42 4.47
C ARG A 38 15.77 -15.82 5.74
N CYS A 39 15.45 -14.86 6.61
CA CYS A 39 14.63 -15.12 7.80
C CYS A 39 13.28 -15.74 7.42
N LEU A 40 12.57 -15.21 6.43
CA LEU A 40 11.30 -15.78 5.96
C LEU A 40 11.46 -17.22 5.48
N ALA A 41 12.58 -17.58 4.85
CA ALA A 41 12.84 -18.95 4.42
C ALA A 41 13.00 -19.90 5.62
N GLU A 42 13.77 -19.49 6.64
CA GLU A 42 13.98 -20.27 7.87
C GLU A 42 12.69 -20.37 8.72
N LEU A 43 11.96 -19.26 8.85
CA LEU A 43 10.73 -19.20 9.63
C LEU A 43 9.62 -20.12 9.08
N ARG A 44 9.74 -20.64 7.85
CA ARG A 44 8.80 -21.64 7.28
C ARG A 44 8.65 -22.88 8.14
N GLN A 45 9.66 -23.24 8.92
CA GLN A 45 9.62 -24.37 9.83
C GLN A 45 8.81 -24.07 11.11
N TYR A 46 8.45 -22.80 11.33
CA TYR A 46 7.81 -22.31 12.55
C TYR A 46 6.56 -21.47 12.20
N PRO A 47 5.42 -22.11 11.85
CA PRO A 47 4.18 -21.43 11.44
C PRO A 47 3.75 -20.28 12.35
N GLN A 48 3.84 -20.47 13.67
CA GLN A 48 3.50 -19.48 14.68
C GLN A 48 4.34 -18.19 14.57
N LEU A 49 5.61 -18.29 14.16
CA LEU A 49 6.48 -17.13 13.97
C LEU A 49 6.19 -16.42 12.64
N ILE A 50 5.83 -17.17 11.59
CA ILE A 50 5.35 -16.56 10.34
C ILE A 50 4.06 -15.80 10.59
N GLU A 51 3.10 -16.41 11.28
CA GLU A 51 1.80 -15.80 11.55
C GLU A 51 1.91 -14.56 12.45
N ALA A 52 2.95 -14.48 13.29
CA ALA A 52 3.24 -13.31 14.11
C ALA A 52 3.83 -12.12 13.32
N HIS A 53 4.53 -12.38 12.21
CA HIS A 53 5.39 -11.36 11.56
C HIS A 53 5.19 -11.17 10.05
N ALA A 54 4.48 -12.07 9.35
CA ALA A 54 4.36 -12.00 7.90
C ALA A 54 3.67 -10.72 7.41
N LEU A 55 2.63 -10.26 8.12
CA LEU A 55 1.92 -9.03 7.80
C LEU A 55 2.83 -7.80 7.94
N GLU A 56 3.58 -7.72 9.05
CA GLU A 56 4.55 -6.65 9.30
C GLU A 56 5.65 -6.64 8.25
N ILE A 57 6.22 -7.81 7.91
CA ILE A 57 7.26 -7.91 6.86
C ILE A 57 6.74 -7.42 5.50
N LEU A 58 5.51 -7.79 5.14
CA LEU A 58 4.90 -7.33 3.89
C LEU A 58 4.65 -5.82 3.92
N GLU A 59 4.08 -5.31 5.00
CA GLU A 59 3.84 -3.88 5.20
C GLU A 59 5.13 -3.08 5.07
N THR A 60 6.17 -3.45 5.81
CA THR A 60 7.44 -2.73 5.83
C THR A 60 8.18 -2.86 4.50
N ALA A 61 8.09 -4.00 3.80
CA ALA A 61 8.65 -4.15 2.46
C ALA A 61 7.98 -3.19 1.45
N LEU A 62 6.65 -3.08 1.45
CA LEU A 62 5.93 -2.15 0.58
C LEU A 62 6.24 -0.68 0.91
N ARG A 63 6.39 -0.34 2.20
CA ARG A 63 6.84 1.00 2.62
C ARG A 63 8.28 1.28 2.19
N SER A 64 9.16 0.30 2.29
CA SER A 64 10.57 0.40 1.89
C SER A 64 10.71 0.68 0.40
N LEU A 65 9.90 0.02 -0.45
CA LEU A 65 9.89 0.25 -1.89
C LEU A 65 9.58 1.69 -2.29
N ARG A 66 8.78 2.41 -1.50
CA ARG A 66 8.48 3.84 -1.76
C ARG A 66 9.73 4.70 -1.59
N LEU A 67 10.64 4.31 -0.70
CA LEU A 67 11.89 5.04 -0.46
C LEU A 67 12.91 4.82 -1.58
N CYS A 68 12.74 3.76 -2.39
CA CYS A 68 13.69 3.40 -3.43
C CYS A 68 13.56 4.21 -4.73
N GLU A 69 12.44 4.93 -4.94
CA GLU A 69 12.18 5.68 -6.18
C GLU A 69 13.28 6.69 -6.52
N ASN A 70 13.90 7.29 -5.49
CA ASN A 70 14.95 8.30 -5.65
C ASN A 70 16.36 7.75 -5.38
N ASP A 71 16.53 6.43 -5.34
CA ASP A 71 17.84 5.84 -5.10
C ASP A 71 18.77 6.04 -6.31
N PRO A 72 20.09 6.11 -6.07
CA PRO A 72 21.07 6.06 -7.15
C PRO A 72 20.85 4.82 -8.03
N PRO A 73 21.06 4.94 -9.36
CA PRO A 73 21.02 3.79 -10.24
C PRO A 73 21.90 2.65 -9.70
N ARG A 74 21.39 1.41 -9.78
CA ARG A 74 22.08 0.19 -9.33
C ARG A 74 22.33 0.08 -7.81
N ALA A 75 21.63 0.86 -6.98
CA ALA A 75 21.67 0.69 -5.52
C ALA A 75 21.15 -0.68 -5.02
N GLY A 76 20.38 -1.41 -5.84
CA GLY A 76 19.92 -2.79 -5.59
C GLY A 76 18.81 -2.93 -4.54
N ALA A 77 18.56 -1.92 -3.72
CA ALA A 77 17.54 -1.94 -2.67
C ALA A 77 16.12 -2.15 -3.22
N GLU A 78 15.79 -1.56 -4.38
CA GLU A 78 14.51 -1.74 -5.06
C GLU A 78 14.24 -3.21 -5.41
N GLU A 79 15.20 -3.88 -6.05
CA GLU A 79 15.04 -5.28 -6.48
C GLU A 79 14.98 -6.22 -5.28
N ALA A 80 15.85 -6.03 -4.28
CA ALA A 80 15.79 -6.81 -3.05
C ALA A 80 14.46 -6.60 -2.30
N GLY A 81 13.94 -5.37 -2.26
CA GLY A 81 12.65 -5.04 -1.68
C GLY A 81 11.48 -5.74 -2.40
N ALA A 82 11.52 -5.78 -3.73
CA ALA A 82 10.49 -6.46 -4.53
C ALA A 82 10.52 -7.98 -4.33
N LEU A 83 11.71 -8.58 -4.31
CA LEU A 83 11.87 -10.01 -4.04
C LEU A 83 11.41 -10.38 -2.63
N LEU A 84 11.67 -9.54 -1.63
CA LEU A 84 11.14 -9.71 -0.28
C LEU A 84 9.61 -9.57 -0.25
N CYS A 85 9.06 -8.52 -0.88
CA CYS A 85 7.61 -8.32 -0.97
C CYS A 85 6.91 -9.56 -1.50
N ARG A 86 7.38 -10.10 -2.64
CA ARG A 86 6.83 -11.33 -3.24
C ARG A 86 6.97 -12.54 -2.32
N ALA A 87 8.07 -12.67 -1.58
CA ALA A 87 8.25 -13.74 -0.62
C ALA A 87 7.26 -13.62 0.57
N ALA A 88 7.06 -12.41 1.07
CA ALA A 88 6.12 -12.10 2.14
C ALA A 88 4.66 -12.30 1.71
N VAL A 89 4.29 -11.90 0.49
CA VAL A 89 2.98 -12.19 -0.12
C VAL A 89 2.73 -13.70 -0.17
N ARG A 90 3.70 -14.49 -0.64
CA ARG A 90 3.57 -15.96 -0.65
C ARG A 90 3.44 -16.54 0.76
N ALA A 91 4.12 -15.97 1.76
CA ALA A 91 3.95 -16.39 3.16
C ALA A 91 2.54 -16.06 3.66
N CYS A 92 2.06 -14.83 3.43
CA CYS A 92 0.70 -14.43 3.82
C CYS A 92 -0.37 -15.30 3.16
N ALA A 93 -0.23 -15.58 1.86
CA ALA A 93 -1.18 -16.42 1.13
C ALA A 93 -1.23 -17.87 1.65
N ARG A 94 -0.10 -18.44 2.08
CA ARG A 94 -0.04 -19.80 2.67
C ARG A 94 -0.70 -19.88 4.04
N HIS A 95 -0.64 -18.80 4.82
CA HIS A 95 -1.20 -18.74 6.17
C HIS A 95 -2.49 -17.92 6.22
N ALA A 96 -3.18 -17.74 5.09
CA ALA A 96 -4.29 -16.80 4.97
C ALA A 96 -5.41 -17.07 5.99
N ASP A 97 -5.78 -18.34 6.19
CA ASP A 97 -6.85 -18.71 7.13
C ASP A 97 -6.53 -18.26 8.57
N ALA A 98 -5.28 -18.43 9.01
CA ALA A 98 -4.83 -17.98 10.32
C ALA A 98 -4.70 -16.45 10.39
N LEU A 99 -4.19 -15.83 9.32
CA LEU A 99 -3.97 -14.39 9.24
C LEU A 99 -5.27 -13.58 9.11
N CYS A 100 -6.36 -14.19 8.62
CA CYS A 100 -7.67 -13.55 8.56
C CYS A 100 -8.34 -13.44 9.93
N ARG A 101 -7.95 -14.28 10.89
CA ARG A 101 -8.47 -14.23 12.26
C ARG A 101 -7.66 -13.26 13.11
N ALA A 102 -8.36 -12.53 13.96
CA ALA A 102 -7.73 -11.71 14.99
C ALA A 102 -7.00 -12.61 16.01
N PRO A 103 -5.84 -12.19 16.53
CA PRO A 103 -5.18 -12.91 17.62
C PRO A 103 -6.11 -13.03 18.84
N THR A 104 -6.24 -14.23 19.41
CA THR A 104 -7.12 -14.47 20.56
C THR A 104 -6.46 -14.15 21.91
N ALA A 105 -5.13 -14.01 21.95
CA ALA A 105 -4.36 -13.76 23.15
C ALA A 105 -3.37 -12.60 22.94
N ILE A 106 -3.08 -11.85 24.01
CA ILE A 106 -2.12 -10.73 23.99
C ILE A 106 -0.72 -11.21 23.55
N SER A 107 -0.31 -12.41 23.98
CA SER A 107 0.98 -13.01 23.58
C SER A 107 1.06 -13.36 22.09
N ALA A 108 -0.08 -13.47 21.41
CA ALA A 108 -0.20 -13.72 19.99
C ALA A 108 -0.39 -12.44 19.15
N GLN A 109 -0.34 -11.26 19.78
CA GLN A 109 -0.41 -9.99 19.07
C GLN A 109 0.69 -9.90 18.01
N ARG A 110 0.25 -9.60 16.79
CA ARG A 110 1.12 -9.39 15.64
C ARG A 110 1.79 -8.02 15.76
N GLY A 111 3.00 -7.91 15.22
CA GLY A 111 3.66 -6.61 15.08
C GLY A 111 3.11 -5.80 13.90
N GLY A 112 3.65 -4.60 13.68
CA GLY A 112 3.22 -3.70 12.60
C GLY A 112 1.89 -2.99 12.87
N ALA A 113 1.30 -2.42 11.81
CA ALA A 113 0.05 -1.67 11.91
C ALA A 113 -1.21 -2.53 11.69
N PHE A 114 -1.06 -3.79 11.27
CA PHE A 114 -2.18 -4.64 10.86
C PHE A 114 -2.21 -5.95 11.63
N GLU A 115 -3.28 -6.14 12.39
CA GLU A 115 -3.51 -7.39 13.11
C GLU A 115 -4.12 -8.48 12.23
N THR A 116 -4.70 -8.17 11.08
CA THR A 116 -5.36 -9.16 10.21
C THR A 116 -5.07 -8.93 8.73
N LEU A 117 -5.10 -10.01 7.96
CA LEU A 117 -4.91 -9.98 6.50
C LEU A 117 -5.96 -9.12 5.78
N PRO A 118 -7.28 -9.17 6.08
CA PRO A 118 -8.27 -8.27 5.48
C PRO A 118 -7.89 -6.80 5.60
N ARG A 119 -7.49 -6.35 6.80
CA ARG A 119 -7.10 -4.95 7.05
C ARG A 119 -5.84 -4.55 6.29
N LEU A 120 -4.88 -5.46 6.16
CA LEU A 120 -3.71 -5.23 5.33
C LEU A 120 -4.09 -5.13 3.84
N VAL A 121 -4.96 -6.00 3.33
CA VAL A 121 -5.41 -5.99 1.92
C VAL A 121 -6.15 -4.69 1.59
N GLU A 122 -7.05 -4.23 2.46
CA GLU A 122 -7.71 -2.92 2.34
C GLU A 122 -6.69 -1.79 2.27
N TRP A 123 -5.66 -1.81 3.13
CA TRP A 123 -4.60 -0.80 3.09
C TRP A 123 -3.76 -0.87 1.81
N ILE A 124 -3.38 -2.07 1.35
CA ILE A 124 -2.65 -2.24 0.09
C ILE A 124 -3.47 -1.66 -1.06
N PHE A 125 -4.78 -1.96 -1.11
CA PHE A 125 -5.67 -1.42 -2.14
C PHE A 125 -5.73 0.11 -2.07
N ALA A 126 -6.15 0.66 -0.93
CA ALA A 126 -6.42 2.08 -0.75
C ALA A 126 -5.17 2.98 -0.80
N ARG A 127 -3.99 2.45 -0.44
CA ARG A 127 -2.77 3.27 -0.29
C ARG A 127 -1.57 2.77 -1.09
N GLY A 128 -1.63 1.57 -1.66
CA GLY A 128 -0.52 0.98 -2.40
C GLY A 128 -0.74 0.95 -3.91
N THR A 129 -1.92 0.55 -4.36
CA THR A 129 -2.15 0.21 -5.78
C THR A 129 -2.05 1.39 -6.74
N ALA A 130 -2.25 2.62 -6.27
CA ALA A 130 -2.25 3.86 -7.06
C ALA A 130 -1.08 4.82 -6.75
N ARG A 131 -0.02 4.32 -6.09
CA ARG A 131 1.16 5.14 -5.75
C ARG A 131 1.85 5.70 -6.98
N THR A 132 2.47 6.87 -6.85
CA THR A 132 3.30 7.46 -7.90
C THR A 132 4.62 6.71 -8.08
N GLU A 133 5.19 6.21 -6.97
CA GLU A 133 6.41 5.42 -6.99
C GLU A 133 6.17 4.09 -7.72
N THR A 134 6.87 3.87 -8.83
CA THR A 134 6.46 2.86 -9.82
C THR A 134 6.61 1.45 -9.28
N ARG A 135 7.74 1.13 -8.65
CA ARG A 135 7.94 -0.22 -8.10
C ARG A 135 6.99 -0.51 -6.93
N ALA A 136 6.80 0.46 -6.04
CA ALA A 136 5.86 0.31 -4.92
C ALA A 136 4.43 0.07 -5.42
N ARG A 137 4.00 0.81 -6.46
CA ARG A 137 2.70 0.64 -7.11
C ARG A 137 2.53 -0.78 -7.67
N LEU A 138 3.47 -1.22 -8.49
CA LEU A 138 3.40 -2.52 -9.17
C LEU A 138 3.40 -3.69 -8.18
N GLU A 139 4.29 -3.67 -7.18
CA GLU A 139 4.33 -4.73 -6.18
C GLU A 139 3.09 -4.71 -5.27
N SER A 140 2.48 -3.54 -5.01
CA SER A 140 1.20 -3.44 -4.30
C SER A 140 0.04 -4.04 -5.11
N GLN A 141 -0.02 -3.78 -6.42
CA GLN A 141 -1.03 -4.36 -7.32
C GLN A 141 -0.92 -5.88 -7.39
N LEU A 142 0.31 -6.42 -7.46
CA LEU A 142 0.57 -7.85 -7.42
C LEU A 142 0.20 -8.47 -6.06
N ALA A 143 0.57 -7.81 -4.95
CA ALA A 143 0.23 -8.26 -3.60
C ALA A 143 -1.29 -8.29 -3.39
N PHE A 144 -2.00 -7.24 -3.81
CA PHE A 144 -3.45 -7.17 -3.75
C PHE A 144 -4.10 -8.33 -4.51
N ALA A 145 -3.76 -8.50 -5.79
CA ALA A 145 -4.34 -9.54 -6.63
C ALA A 145 -4.10 -10.96 -6.07
N ALA A 146 -2.95 -11.19 -5.44
CA ALA A 146 -2.62 -12.48 -4.83
C ALA A 146 -3.37 -12.73 -3.50
N LEU A 147 -3.63 -11.69 -2.70
CA LEU A 147 -4.14 -11.83 -1.34
C LEU A 147 -5.64 -11.62 -1.22
N VAL A 148 -6.26 -10.79 -2.06
CA VAL A 148 -7.72 -10.54 -2.02
C VAL A 148 -8.52 -11.83 -2.21
N GLN A 149 -8.06 -12.69 -3.12
CA GLN A 149 -8.66 -14.00 -3.39
C GLN A 149 -8.53 -15.02 -2.25
N ARG A 150 -7.72 -14.70 -1.22
CA ARG A 150 -7.50 -15.55 -0.05
C ARG A 150 -8.36 -15.14 1.14
N LEU A 151 -9.16 -14.08 1.00
CA LEU A 151 -10.03 -13.60 2.05
C LEU A 151 -11.28 -14.48 2.17
N PRO A 152 -11.82 -14.68 3.39
CA PRO A 152 -13.06 -15.41 3.59
C PRO A 152 -14.21 -14.80 2.80
N GLY A 153 -15.00 -15.64 2.11
CA GLY A 153 -16.15 -15.18 1.34
C GLY A 153 -15.81 -14.43 0.05
N TYR A 154 -14.55 -14.49 -0.42
CA TYR A 154 -14.18 -13.89 -1.70
C TYR A 154 -14.96 -14.52 -2.87
N VAL A 155 -15.46 -13.67 -3.77
CA VAL A 155 -16.16 -14.08 -5.00
C VAL A 155 -15.46 -13.46 -6.21
N SER A 156 -15.30 -12.14 -6.22
CA SER A 156 -14.62 -11.39 -7.26
C SER A 156 -14.02 -10.10 -6.67
N PRO A 157 -13.06 -9.45 -7.36
CA PRO A 157 -12.48 -8.20 -6.89
C PRO A 157 -13.51 -7.07 -6.80
N ALA A 158 -14.42 -6.95 -7.78
CA ALA A 158 -15.52 -5.99 -7.75
C ALA A 158 -16.45 -6.19 -6.55
N ARG A 159 -16.88 -7.44 -6.29
CA ARG A 159 -17.77 -7.72 -5.14
C ARG A 159 -17.08 -7.49 -3.81
N TRP A 160 -15.78 -7.80 -3.72
CA TRP A 160 -14.97 -7.46 -2.55
C TRP A 160 -14.95 -5.94 -2.33
N LEU A 161 -14.69 -5.17 -3.40
CA LEU A 161 -14.63 -3.72 -3.35
C LEU A 161 -15.96 -3.10 -2.87
N ASP A 162 -17.09 -3.59 -3.37
CA ASP A 162 -18.41 -3.11 -2.94
C ASP A 162 -18.65 -3.32 -1.43
N GLY A 163 -18.11 -4.40 -0.86
CA GLY A 163 -18.23 -4.70 0.57
C GLY A 163 -17.35 -3.84 1.49
N CYS A 164 -16.30 -3.22 0.98
CA CYS A 164 -15.35 -2.44 1.79
C CYS A 164 -15.20 -0.97 1.37
N ARG A 165 -15.95 -0.53 0.34
CA ARG A 165 -15.88 0.82 -0.25
C ARG A 165 -16.01 1.94 0.79
N ASP A 166 -17.03 1.85 1.65
CA ASP A 166 -17.30 2.89 2.64
C ASP A 166 -16.18 3.00 3.69
N ALA A 167 -15.65 1.85 4.12
CA ALA A 167 -14.56 1.78 5.08
C ALA A 167 -13.23 2.32 4.54
N MET A 168 -13.07 2.41 3.20
CA MET A 168 -11.85 2.86 2.54
C MET A 168 -11.84 4.35 2.15
N GLY A 169 -12.87 5.13 2.54
CA GLY A 169 -12.91 6.58 2.34
C GLY A 169 -13.94 7.08 1.33
N GLY A 170 -14.94 6.27 0.97
CA GLY A 170 -16.09 6.69 0.16
C GLY A 170 -15.68 7.26 -1.21
N ALA A 171 -16.09 8.50 -1.51
CA ALA A 171 -15.83 9.17 -2.79
C ALA A 171 -14.35 9.55 -3.04
N ALA A 172 -13.49 9.46 -2.02
CA ALA A 172 -12.05 9.69 -2.11
C ALA A 172 -11.32 8.40 -2.52
N TRP A 173 -11.45 8.07 -3.80
CA TRP A 173 -10.85 6.88 -4.38
C TRP A 173 -9.33 6.97 -4.51
N PRO A 174 -8.59 5.85 -4.41
CA PRO A 174 -7.12 5.82 -4.48
C PRO A 174 -6.54 6.35 -5.80
N PHE A 175 -7.35 6.46 -6.86
CA PHE A 175 -6.91 6.77 -8.22
C PHE A 175 -7.12 8.22 -8.66
N ARG A 176 -7.58 9.11 -7.76
CA ARG A 176 -7.77 10.52 -8.12
C ARG A 176 -6.44 11.24 -8.24
N VAL A 177 -6.39 12.17 -9.21
CA VAL A 177 -5.28 13.10 -9.31
C VAL A 177 -5.36 14.09 -8.15
N ASN A 178 -4.54 13.86 -7.13
CA ASN A 178 -4.57 14.63 -5.88
C ASN A 178 -3.49 15.72 -5.83
N VAL A 179 -2.75 15.91 -6.93
CA VAL A 179 -1.77 16.99 -7.10
C VAL A 179 -2.42 18.06 -7.97
N PRO A 180 -2.45 19.34 -7.55
CA PRO A 180 -3.05 20.40 -8.36
C PRO A 180 -2.31 20.52 -9.70
N GLN A 181 -3.08 20.81 -10.75
CA GLN A 181 -2.50 21.12 -12.05
C GLN A 181 -1.68 22.42 -11.94
N PRO A 182 -0.47 22.48 -12.53
CA PRO A 182 0.29 23.72 -12.59
C PRO A 182 -0.53 24.86 -13.21
N GLU A 183 -0.37 26.08 -12.72
CA GLU A 183 -1.07 27.25 -13.27
C GLU A 183 -0.79 27.40 -14.78
N ARG A 184 -1.83 27.77 -15.55
CA ARG A 184 -1.74 27.94 -17.00
C ARG A 184 -0.65 28.94 -17.40
N GLU A 185 -0.41 29.96 -16.58
CA GLU A 185 0.67 30.94 -16.77
C GLU A 185 2.06 30.32 -16.59
N ALA A 186 2.23 29.40 -15.64
CA ALA A 186 3.47 28.64 -15.45
C ALA A 186 3.71 27.65 -16.62
N MET A 187 2.65 27.14 -17.26
CA MET A 187 2.75 26.32 -18.47
C MET A 187 3.09 27.14 -19.74
N LEU A 188 2.86 28.45 -19.74
CA LEU A 188 3.07 29.35 -20.87
C LEU A 188 4.38 30.14 -20.80
N GLY A 189 5.25 29.85 -19.81
CA GLY A 189 6.63 30.34 -19.75
C GLY A 189 6.81 31.78 -19.24
N THR A 190 5.82 32.37 -18.56
CA THR A 190 5.89 33.76 -18.08
C THR A 190 6.43 33.93 -16.66
N LYS A 191 6.68 32.82 -15.94
CA LYS A 191 7.34 32.76 -14.61
C LYS A 191 8.49 31.75 -14.65
N THR A 192 9.41 31.81 -13.69
CA THR A 192 10.39 30.73 -13.47
C THR A 192 9.66 29.40 -13.41
N GLU A 193 9.91 28.52 -14.38
CA GLU A 193 9.18 27.27 -14.55
C GLU A 193 9.27 26.41 -13.29
N ASP A 194 8.13 26.11 -12.66
CA ASP A 194 8.05 25.12 -11.59
C ASP A 194 8.11 23.70 -12.18
N VAL A 195 9.29 23.32 -12.66
CA VAL A 195 9.57 22.02 -13.27
C VAL A 195 9.29 20.88 -12.29
N ALA A 196 9.54 21.10 -10.99
CA ALA A 196 9.30 20.10 -9.95
C ALA A 196 7.80 19.84 -9.75
N GLY A 197 6.99 20.90 -9.65
CA GLY A 197 5.54 20.81 -9.57
C GLY A 197 4.93 20.17 -10.82
N ALA A 198 5.37 20.60 -12.01
CA ALA A 198 4.93 20.00 -13.27
C ALA A 198 5.28 18.50 -13.36
N THR A 199 6.49 18.12 -12.94
CA THR A 199 6.92 16.71 -12.91
C THR A 199 6.09 15.89 -11.91
N ALA A 200 5.82 16.44 -10.72
CA ALA A 200 5.00 15.78 -9.71
C ALA A 200 3.56 15.55 -10.20
N TRP A 201 2.96 16.56 -10.84
CA TRP A 201 1.65 16.46 -11.46
C TRP A 201 1.61 15.39 -12.57
N MET A 202 2.56 15.44 -13.52
CA MET A 202 2.64 14.44 -14.61
C MET A 202 2.81 13.01 -14.09
N ARG A 203 3.65 12.80 -13.06
CA ARG A 203 3.81 11.49 -12.41
C ARG A 203 2.50 11.00 -11.79
N ASN A 204 1.73 11.90 -11.19
CA ASN A 204 0.45 11.58 -10.58
C ASN A 204 -0.63 11.23 -11.62
N VAL A 205 -0.73 12.00 -12.71
CA VAL A 205 -1.59 11.68 -13.86
C VAL A 205 -1.24 10.31 -14.44
N THR A 206 0.05 10.06 -14.67
CA THR A 206 0.54 8.78 -15.20
C THR A 206 0.19 7.60 -14.28
N ALA A 207 0.41 7.75 -12.97
CA ALA A 207 0.06 6.73 -12.00
C ALA A 207 -1.45 6.44 -11.96
N SER A 208 -2.28 7.48 -12.08
CA SER A 208 -3.74 7.37 -12.10
C SER A 208 -4.23 6.62 -13.35
N LEU A 209 -3.67 6.93 -14.53
CA LEU A 209 -3.97 6.20 -15.77
C LEU A 209 -3.53 4.74 -15.71
N HIS A 210 -2.34 4.46 -15.18
CA HIS A 210 -1.89 3.08 -14.97
C HIS A 210 -2.78 2.32 -14.00
N TRP A 211 -3.23 2.97 -12.93
CA TRP A 211 -4.17 2.36 -12.00
C TRP A 211 -5.50 2.05 -12.68
N ALA A 212 -6.09 3.01 -13.40
CA ALA A 212 -7.37 2.85 -14.08
C ALA A 212 -7.33 1.69 -15.07
N ARG A 213 -6.28 1.62 -15.89
CA ARG A 213 -6.03 0.50 -16.78
C ARG A 213 -5.96 -0.82 -16.02
N TRP A 214 -5.12 -0.91 -14.99
CA TRP A 214 -4.97 -2.12 -14.20
C TRP A 214 -6.28 -2.56 -13.54
N ALA A 215 -7.05 -1.63 -12.97
CA ALA A 215 -8.29 -1.92 -12.27
C ALA A 215 -9.38 -2.42 -13.24
N LEU A 216 -9.42 -1.90 -14.47
CA LEU A 216 -10.26 -2.42 -15.55
C LEU A 216 -9.84 -3.82 -16.00
N GLU A 217 -8.55 -4.01 -16.29
CA GLU A 217 -8.00 -5.31 -16.73
C GLU A 217 -8.19 -6.42 -15.69
N ARG A 218 -8.33 -6.05 -14.40
CA ARG A 218 -8.55 -6.98 -13.29
C ARG A 218 -9.99 -7.03 -12.80
N GLU A 219 -10.91 -6.38 -13.51
CA GLU A 219 -12.34 -6.35 -13.17
C GLU A 219 -12.58 -5.94 -11.70
N VAL A 220 -11.75 -5.01 -11.22
CA VAL A 220 -11.90 -4.43 -9.88
C VAL A 220 -12.96 -3.34 -9.91
N VAL A 221 -12.98 -2.56 -11.00
CA VAL A 221 -13.96 -1.52 -11.27
C VAL A 221 -14.39 -1.60 -12.73
N ASP A 222 -15.56 -1.04 -13.04
CA ASP A 222 -15.98 -0.78 -14.41
C ASP A 222 -15.66 0.66 -14.85
N LEU A 223 -15.87 0.94 -16.13
CA LEU A 223 -15.65 2.27 -16.70
C LEU A 223 -16.58 3.34 -16.08
N GLY A 224 -17.79 2.96 -15.69
CA GLY A 224 -18.75 3.85 -15.05
C GLY A 224 -18.25 4.37 -13.71
N ILE A 225 -17.65 3.52 -12.89
CA ILE A 225 -17.03 3.88 -11.61
C ILE A 225 -15.85 4.82 -11.83
N ILE A 226 -15.02 4.58 -12.86
CA ILE A 226 -13.88 5.45 -13.18
C ILE A 226 -14.34 6.84 -13.59
N VAL A 227 -15.36 6.93 -14.47
CA VAL A 227 -15.87 8.21 -14.99
C VAL A 227 -16.65 8.97 -13.91
N ARG A 228 -17.58 8.31 -13.19
CA ARG A 228 -18.37 8.95 -12.12
C ARG A 228 -17.54 9.26 -10.89
N GLY A 229 -16.50 8.48 -10.64
CA GLY A 229 -15.47 8.79 -9.66
C GLY A 229 -14.72 10.09 -9.96
N GLY A 230 -14.93 10.75 -11.11
CA GLY A 230 -14.49 12.13 -11.36
C GLY A 230 -15.54 13.20 -11.01
N ALA A 231 -16.84 12.87 -11.04
CA ALA A 231 -17.94 13.84 -11.07
C ALA A 231 -18.55 14.23 -9.71
N GLY A 232 -18.28 13.47 -8.64
CA GLY A 232 -18.91 13.71 -7.31
C GLY A 232 -18.39 14.91 -6.52
N GLY A 233 -17.91 15.98 -7.18
CA GLY A 233 -17.45 17.23 -6.52
C GLY A 233 -18.41 18.40 -6.68
N GLU A 234 -19.40 18.30 -7.57
CA GLU A 234 -20.33 19.39 -7.88
C GLU A 234 -21.71 18.79 -8.12
N GLU A 235 -22.45 18.48 -7.06
CA GLU A 235 -23.92 18.44 -7.06
C GLU A 235 -24.36 18.00 -5.67
N GLU A 236 -24.45 18.95 -4.75
CA GLU A 236 -25.41 18.91 -3.64
C GLU A 236 -25.43 20.30 -2.97
N GLY A 237 -26.49 21.07 -3.22
CA GLY A 237 -26.89 22.16 -2.33
C GLY A 237 -27.14 23.52 -2.98
N GLU A 238 -28.15 23.66 -3.84
CA GLU A 238 -28.97 24.88 -3.85
C GLU A 238 -30.39 24.56 -4.36
N GLY A 239 -31.09 23.75 -3.58
CA GLY A 239 -32.51 23.50 -3.73
C GLY A 239 -33.23 23.92 -2.46
N GLY A 240 -33.80 25.14 -2.47
CA GLY A 240 -34.84 25.57 -1.55
C GLY A 240 -34.36 26.16 -0.23
N ASN A 241 -34.37 27.49 -0.14
CA ASN A 241 -34.77 28.11 1.12
C ASN A 241 -35.78 29.24 0.86
N GLU A 242 -36.81 29.20 1.69
CA GLU A 242 -38.07 29.91 1.62
C GLU A 242 -37.88 31.43 1.77
N SER A 243 -38.59 32.20 0.95
CA SER A 243 -38.73 33.64 1.13
C SER A 243 -39.81 33.92 2.17
N SER A 244 -39.42 33.89 3.44
CA SER A 244 -40.12 34.61 4.49
C SER A 244 -39.53 36.03 4.61
N GLY A 245 -40.33 37.04 4.26
CA GLY A 245 -40.00 38.45 4.45
C GLY A 245 -41.25 39.32 4.28
N GLY A 246 -41.89 39.65 5.40
CA GLY A 246 -42.98 40.63 5.45
C GLY A 246 -42.47 42.08 5.40
N GLY A 247 -43.39 43.01 5.08
CA GLY A 247 -43.18 44.45 5.25
C GLY A 247 -43.88 45.28 4.17
N GLY A 248 -45.06 45.80 4.50
CA GLY A 248 -45.86 46.74 3.70
C GLY A 248 -47.24 46.90 4.30
#